data_AF-A0A1M7GLK8-F1
#
_entry.id   AF-A0A1M7GLK8-F1
#
_cell.length_a   1.000
_cell.length_b   1.000
_cell.length_c   1.000
_cell.angle_alpha   90.00
_cell.angle_beta   90.00
_cell.angle_gamma   90.00
#
_symmetry.space_group_name_H-M   'P 1'
#
loop_
_entity.id
_entity.type
_entity.pdbx_description
1 polymer ?
#
loop_
_entity_poly.entity_id
_entity_poly.type
_entity_poly.pdbx_seq_one_letter_code
_entity_poly.pdbx_strand_id
1 'polypeptide(L)' 'MKDSPSNLDGFLNGASKKPEVEAAPSRPEPKVQKNFRVRRSIAEELTREALEESIRTGVRVTQEGIVEAILEERYKDR' A
#
# COMPACT_ATOMS: atom_id res chain seq x y z
N MET A 1 63.06 -37.60 -14.92
CA MET A 1 62.06 -38.57 -14.43
C MET A 1 61.07 -37.78 -13.57
N LYS A 2 59.80 -37.56 -13.91
CA LYS A 2 58.91 -38.05 -14.96
C LYS A 2 57.99 -36.89 -15.35
N ASP A 3 57.68 -36.84 -16.63
CA ASP A 3 56.62 -36.07 -17.27
C ASP A 3 55.23 -36.37 -16.66
N SER A 4 54.30 -35.45 -16.94
CA SER A 4 52.85 -35.66 -17.17
C SER A 4 51.92 -34.74 -16.34
N PRO A 5 50.77 -34.34 -16.91
CA PRO A 5 50.46 -32.92 -17.05
C PRO A 5 49.08 -32.52 -16.50
N SER A 6 48.78 -31.23 -16.62
CA SER A 6 47.46 -30.62 -16.85
C SER A 6 46.20 -31.40 -16.43
N ASN A 7 45.44 -30.81 -15.51
CA ASN A 7 43.98 -30.83 -15.56
C ASN A 7 43.44 -29.48 -15.05
N LEU A 8 43.59 -28.47 -15.90
CA LEU A 8 42.52 -27.49 -16.11
C LEU A 8 41.44 -28.26 -16.85
N ASP A 9 40.32 -28.60 -16.21
CA ASP A 9 39.01 -28.76 -16.83
C ASP A 9 38.02 -29.23 -15.74
N GLY A 10 37.09 -28.34 -15.33
CA GLY A 10 35.97 -28.78 -14.49
C GLY A 10 35.25 -27.73 -13.67
N PHE A 11 35.75 -26.49 -13.54
CA PHE A 11 35.14 -25.49 -12.66
C PHE A 11 34.19 -24.49 -13.34
N LEU A 12 33.78 -24.73 -14.60
CA LEU A 12 32.90 -23.83 -15.34
C LEU A 12 31.65 -24.54 -15.88
N ASN A 13 30.94 -25.29 -15.02
CA ASN A 13 29.55 -25.59 -15.33
C ASN A 13 28.67 -25.73 -14.08
N GLY A 14 28.64 -24.66 -13.28
CA GLY A 14 27.53 -24.42 -12.35
C GLY A 14 26.52 -23.54 -13.06
N ALA A 15 25.53 -24.18 -13.70
CA ALA A 15 24.42 -23.51 -14.36
C ALA A 15 23.90 -22.34 -13.50
N SER A 16 23.94 -21.13 -14.06
CA SER A 16 23.30 -19.95 -13.48
C SER A 16 21.80 -20.19 -13.36
N LYS A 17 21.38 -20.77 -12.23
CA LYS A 17 20.01 -20.57 -11.75
C LYS A 17 19.97 -19.18 -11.14
N LYS A 18 19.62 -18.22 -11.98
CA LYS A 18 19.09 -16.93 -11.56
C LYS A 18 18.03 -17.25 -10.50
N PRO A 19 18.12 -16.76 -9.25
CA PRO A 19 17.03 -16.92 -8.32
C PRO A 19 15.83 -16.23 -8.96
N GLU A 20 14.84 -17.03 -9.31
CA GLU A 20 13.51 -16.58 -9.70
C GLU A 20 13.01 -15.80 -8.49
N VAL A 21 13.06 -14.47 -8.61
CA VAL A 21 12.60 -13.56 -7.58
C VAL A 21 11.10 -13.82 -7.49
N GLU A 22 10.71 -14.64 -6.51
CA GLU A 22 9.33 -14.74 -6.07
C GLU A 22 8.80 -13.30 -5.98
N ALA A 23 7.77 -13.00 -6.77
CA ALA A 23 7.17 -11.69 -6.81
C ALA A 23 6.80 -11.32 -5.38
N ALA A 24 7.57 -10.39 -4.78
CA ALA A 24 7.28 -9.86 -3.47
C ALA A 24 5.81 -9.41 -3.48
N PRO A 25 5.01 -9.71 -2.43
CA PRO A 25 3.63 -9.26 -2.38
C PRO A 25 3.63 -7.77 -2.69
N SER A 26 2.88 -7.38 -3.71
CA SER A 26 2.84 -6.00 -4.19
C SER A 26 2.57 -5.12 -2.97
N ARG A 27 3.52 -4.23 -2.64
CA ARG A 27 3.27 -3.25 -1.60
C ARG A 27 2.01 -2.51 -2.04
N PRO A 28 0.98 -2.40 -1.19
CA PRO A 28 -0.21 -1.64 -1.54
C PRO A 28 0.25 -0.26 -1.99
N GLU A 29 -0.36 0.25 -3.07
CA GLU A 29 -0.03 1.59 -3.55
C GLU A 29 -0.05 2.57 -2.37
N PRO A 30 0.95 3.45 -2.24
CA PRO A 30 1.00 4.36 -1.11
C PRO A 30 -0.28 5.21 -1.12
N LYS A 31 -1.18 4.94 -0.16
CA LYS A 31 -2.34 5.80 0.03
C LYS A 31 -1.80 7.18 0.40
N VAL A 32 -2.06 8.18 -0.44
CA VAL A 32 -1.66 9.56 -0.13
C VAL A 32 -2.39 9.94 1.16
N GLN A 33 -1.65 9.97 2.27
CA GLN A 33 -2.22 10.32 3.57
C GLN A 33 -2.49 11.83 3.60
N LYS A 34 -3.74 12.22 3.39
CA LYS A 34 -4.16 13.62 3.43
C LYS A 34 -4.40 14.04 4.88
N ASN A 35 -3.36 14.53 5.54
CA ASN A 35 -3.48 15.09 6.88
C ASN A 35 -3.99 16.53 6.80
N PHE A 36 -5.26 16.74 7.14
CA PHE A 36 -5.84 18.07 7.27
C PHE A 36 -5.91 18.48 8.74
N ARG A 37 -5.58 19.74 9.03
CA ARG A 37 -5.86 20.33 10.35
C ARG A 37 -7.14 21.13 10.25
N VAL A 38 -8.12 20.76 11.07
CA VAL A 38 -9.40 21.47 11.19
C VAL A 38 -9.54 22.09 12.58
N ARG A 39 -10.45 23.04 12.72
CA ARG A 39 -10.81 23.59 14.03
C ARG A 39 -11.44 22.49 14.88
N ARG A 40 -11.26 22.56 16.20
CA ARG A 40 -11.79 21.59 17.16
C ARG A 40 -13.30 21.36 16.99
N SER A 41 -14.08 22.43 16.87
CA SER A 41 -15.53 22.34 16.67
C SER A 41 -15.90 21.55 15.41
N ILE A 42 -15.15 21.71 14.32
CA ILE A 42 -15.36 20.96 13.09
C ILE A 42 -15.04 19.47 13.29
N ALA A 43 -13.94 19.16 13.99
CA ALA A 43 -13.59 17.77 14.29
C ALA A 43 -14.65 17.08 15.17
N GLU A 44 -15.25 17.81 16.12
CA GLU A 44 -16.33 17.32 16.98
C GLU A 44 -17.59 17.00 16.16
N GLU A 45 -18.00 17.91 15.26
CA GLU A 45 -19.15 17.66 14.36
C GLU A 45 -18.89 16.47 13.42
N LEU A 46 -17.72 16.41 12.78
CA LEU A 46 -17.35 15.27 11.91
C LEU A 46 -17.33 13.95 12.68
N THR A 47 -16.96 13.96 13.97
CA THR A 47 -16.99 12.76 14.81
C THR A 47 -18.43 12.32 15.09
N ARG A 48 -19.30 13.28 15.42
CA ARG A 48 -20.72 13.01 15.68
C ARG A 48 -21.39 12.44 14.44
N GLU A 49 -21.21 13.10 13.29
CA GLU A 49 -21.82 12.68 12.03
C GLU A 49 -21.35 11.27 11.62
N ALA A 50 -20.05 11.00 11.72
CA ALA A 50 -19.51 9.66 11.44
C ALA A 50 -20.12 8.59 12.37
N LEU A 51 -20.36 8.91 13.65
CA LEU A 51 -21.00 8.00 14.59
C LEU A 51 -22.47 7.74 14.22
N GLU A 52 -23.23 8.81 13.97
CA GLU A 52 -24.65 8.72 13.59
C GLU A 52 -24.82 7.93 12.30
N GLU A 53 -24.00 8.19 11.29
CA GLU A 53 -24.00 7.47 10.03
C GLU A 53 -23.60 6.00 10.20
N SER A 54 -22.64 5.72 11.09
CA SER A 54 -22.24 4.34 11.40
C SER A 54 -23.37 3.55 12.03
N ILE A 55 -24.11 4.17 12.95
CA ILE A 55 -25.28 3.57 13.59
C ILE A 55 -26.38 3.34 12.56
N ARG A 56 -26.63 4.34 11.69
CA ARG A 56 -27.68 4.30 10.68
C ARG A 56 -27.47 3.21 9.64
N THR A 57 -26.24 3.02 9.18
CA THR A 57 -25.91 2.07 8.10
C THR A 57 -25.48 0.70 8.61
N GLY A 58 -25.09 0.60 9.89
CA GLY A 58 -24.45 -0.60 10.44
C GLY A 58 -23.01 -0.81 9.95
N VAL A 59 -22.45 0.14 9.20
CA VAL A 59 -21.09 0.09 8.65
C VAL A 59 -20.24 1.16 9.33
N ARG A 60 -18.98 0.86 9.64
CA ARG A 60 -18.08 1.85 10.21
C ARG A 60 -17.81 2.98 9.22
N VAL A 61 -18.19 4.20 9.58
CA VAL A 61 -17.86 5.44 8.89
C VAL A 61 -16.84 6.24 9.69
N THR A 62 -15.94 6.94 9.00
CA THR A 62 -14.87 7.74 9.61
C THR A 62 -15.05 9.21 9.24
N GLN A 63 -14.37 10.11 9.96
CA GLN A 63 -14.32 11.52 9.61
C GLN A 63 -13.80 11.74 8.18
N GLU A 64 -12.82 10.96 7.73
CA GLU A 64 -12.31 10.99 6.35
C GLU A 64 -13.41 10.64 5.36
N GLY A 65 -14.19 9.58 5.62
CA GLY A 65 -15.32 9.19 4.77
C GLY A 65 -16.42 10.26 4.67
N ILE A 66 -16.73 10.96 5.76
CA ILE A 66 -17.66 12.10 5.74
C ILE A 66 -17.12 13.22 4.84
N VAL A 67 -15.84 13.57 4.99
CA VAL A 67 -15.22 14.61 4.15
C VAL A 67 -15.17 14.20 2.68
N GLU A 68 -14.85 12.94 2.38
CA GLU A 68 -14.88 12.41 1.02
C GLU A 68 -16.28 12.50 0.41
N ALA A 69 -17.32 12.09 1.13
CA ALA A 69 -18.70 12.18 0.67
C ALA A 69 -19.12 13.65 0.37
N ILE A 70 -18.77 14.59 1.24
CA ILE A 70 -19.04 16.03 1.03
C ILE A 70 -18.33 16.54 -0.24
N LEU A 71 -17.08 16.13 -0.45
CA LEU A 71 -16.31 16.55 -1.63
C LEU A 71 -16.88 15.93 -2.91
N GLU A 72 -17.23 14.64 -2.89
CA GLU A 72 -17.86 13.95 -4.00
C GLU A 72 -19.19 14.59 -4.38
N GLU A 73 -20.05 14.90 -3.40
CA GLU A 73 -21.31 15.60 -3.65
C GLU A 73 -21.07 16.98 -4.30
N ARG A 74 -20.10 17.74 -3.79
CA ARG A 74 -19.82 19.11 -4.26
C ARG A 74 -19.17 19.16 -5.63
N TYR A 75 -18.43 18.13 -6.02
CA TYR A 75 -17.68 18.07 -7.28
C TYR A 75 -18.20 17.03 -8.27
N LYS A 76 -19.38 16.44 -8.01
CA LYS A 76 -19.99 15.38 -8.83
C LYS A 76 -20.17 15.75 -10.32
N ASP A 77 -20.40 17.04 -10.58
CA ASP A 77 -20.70 17.58 -11.92
C ASP A 77 -19.50 18.24 -12.61
N ARG A 78 -18.27 18.01 -12.11
CA ARG A 78 -17.03 18.49 -12.74
C ARG A 78 -16.28 17.36 -13.43
#